data_AF-A0A438XY58-F1
#
_entry.id   AF-A0A438XY58-F1
#
_cell.length_a   1.000
_cell.length_b   1.000
_cell.length_c   1.000
_cell.angle_alpha   90.00
_cell.angle_beta   90.00
_cell.angle_gamma   90.00
#
_symmetry.space_group_name_H-M   'P 1'
#
loop_
_entity.id
_entity.type
_entity.pdbx_description
1 polymer ?
#
loop_
_entity_poly.entity_id
_entity_poly.type
_entity_poly.pdbx_seq_one_letter_code
_entity_poly.pdbx_strand_id
1 'polypeptide(L)'
;MIITRKLSLLVWLKECQRILKDNGSICVIGSFQNIFRIGFHLQNLGFWILNDIIWHKSNPVPNFAGKRLCNAHETLIWCAKHKNSKVTFNYKTMKYLNNDKQEKSVWQIPICMGNERLKDAQGKKVHSTQKPEALLKKSF
;
A
#
# COMPACT_ATOMS: atom_id res chain seq x y z
N MET A 1 -7.86 2.31 -5.86
CA MET A 1 -8.22 2.87 -7.17
C MET A 1 -7.03 2.70 -8.11
N ILE A 2 -7.14 1.94 -9.21
CA ILE A 2 -6.02 1.70 -10.15
C ILE A 2 -6.04 2.79 -11.22
N ILE A 3 -4.95 3.55 -11.36
CA ILE A 3 -4.82 4.63 -12.33
C ILE A 3 -3.93 4.15 -13.50
N THR A 4 -4.51 4.01 -14.69
CA THR A 4 -3.88 3.38 -15.87
C THR A 4 -3.30 4.33 -16.92
N ARG A 5 -3.16 5.65 -16.66
CA ARG A 5 -2.48 6.57 -17.61
C ARG A 5 -1.39 7.42 -16.95
N LYS A 6 -0.23 7.52 -17.63
CA LYS A 6 0.97 8.27 -17.18
C LYS A 6 0.68 9.71 -16.77
N LEU A 7 -0.16 10.43 -17.53
CA LEU A 7 -0.58 11.81 -17.23
C LEU A 7 -1.52 11.91 -16.02
N SER A 8 -2.32 10.88 -15.75
CA SER A 8 -3.27 10.90 -14.62
C SER A 8 -2.62 10.71 -13.25
N LEU A 9 -1.44 10.08 -13.16
CA LEU A 9 -0.81 9.82 -11.86
C LEU A 9 -0.32 11.11 -11.18
N LEU A 10 0.42 11.95 -11.90
CA LEU A 10 0.98 13.17 -11.32
C LEU A 10 -0.12 14.15 -10.92
N VAL A 11 -1.14 14.30 -11.78
CA VAL A 11 -2.33 15.11 -11.48
C VAL A 11 -3.04 14.57 -10.23
N TRP A 12 -3.25 13.26 -10.15
CA TRP A 12 -3.87 12.64 -8.99
C TRP A 12 -3.07 12.85 -7.70
N LEU A 13 -1.74 12.69 -7.73
CA LEU A 13 -0.89 12.93 -6.56
C LEU A 13 -0.94 14.39 -6.09
N LYS A 14 -0.99 15.35 -7.02
CA LYS A 14 -1.17 16.77 -6.70
C LYS A 14 -2.52 17.04 -6.04
N GLU A 15 -3.61 16.46 -6.58
CA GLU A 15 -4.93 16.60 -5.97
C GLU A 15 -5.02 15.96 -4.58
N CYS A 16 -4.40 14.79 -4.40
CA CYS A 16 -4.27 14.16 -3.09
C CYS A 16 -3.51 15.06 -2.11
N GLN A 17 -2.40 15.67 -2.53
CA GLN A 17 -1.64 16.61 -1.69
C GLN A 17 -2.48 17.85 -1.33
N ARG A 18 -3.26 18.37 -2.28
CA ARG A 18 -4.12 19.55 -2.09
C ARG A 18 -5.17 19.34 -1.00
N ILE A 19 -5.81 18.17 -0.97
CA ILE A 19 -6.87 17.86 0.02
C ILE A 19 -6.33 17.34 1.36
N LEU A 20 -5.06 16.95 1.42
CA LEU A 20 -4.46 16.44 2.65
C LEU A 20 -4.27 17.58 3.66
N LYS A 21 -4.66 17.36 4.91
CA LYS A 21 -4.37 18.29 6.02
C LYS A 21 -2.87 18.45 6.19
N ASP A 22 -2.41 19.55 6.80
CA ASP A 22 -0.98 19.84 6.92
C ASP A 22 -0.18 18.79 7.71
N ASN A 23 -0.83 18.15 8.68
CA ASN A 23 -0.28 17.02 9.45
C ASN A 23 -0.76 15.64 8.93
N GLY A 24 -1.38 15.61 7.75
CA GLY A 24 -1.85 14.39 7.13
C GLY A 24 -0.73 13.55 6.52
N SER A 25 -1.04 12.29 6.27
CA SER A 25 -0.17 11.36 5.55
C SER A 25 -0.94 10.64 4.43
N ILE A 26 -0.20 10.13 3.46
CA ILE A 26 -0.72 9.30 2.36
C ILE A 26 0.03 7.98 2.35
N CYS A 27 -0.68 6.91 2.01
CA CYS A 27 -0.09 5.61 1.74
C CYS A 27 -0.44 5.19 0.31
N VAL A 28 0.58 4.86 -0.48
CA VAL A 28 0.40 4.40 -1.87
C VAL A 28 1.01 3.02 -2.02
N ILE A 29 0.27 2.10 -2.63
CA ILE A 29 0.70 0.71 -2.85
C ILE A 29 0.93 0.43 -4.32
N GLY A 30 1.96 -0.34 -4.62
CA GLY A 30 2.28 -0.77 -5.96
C GLY A 30 3.18 -1.99 -6.00
N SER A 31 3.33 -2.54 -7.19
CA SER A 31 4.31 -3.58 -7.50
C SER A 31 5.47 -2.96 -8.27
N PHE A 32 6.51 -3.74 -8.57
CA PHE A 32 7.72 -3.25 -9.24
C PHE A 32 7.45 -2.50 -10.56
N GLN A 33 6.33 -2.78 -11.24
CA GLN A 33 5.96 -2.12 -12.49
C GLN A 33 5.70 -0.61 -12.33
N ASN A 34 5.31 -0.15 -11.14
CA ASN A 34 4.91 1.24 -10.94
C ASN A 34 5.49 1.91 -9.68
N ILE A 35 5.82 1.15 -8.62
CA ILE A 35 6.08 1.75 -7.31
C ILE A 35 7.29 2.67 -7.29
N PHE A 36 8.34 2.37 -8.05
CA PHE A 36 9.52 3.24 -8.17
C PHE A 36 9.19 4.58 -8.82
N ARG A 37 8.31 4.58 -9.83
CA ARG A 37 7.88 5.80 -10.52
C ARG A 37 6.97 6.63 -9.63
N ILE A 38 6.11 5.98 -8.85
CA ILE A 38 5.29 6.64 -7.83
C ILE A 38 6.18 7.29 -6.77
N GLY A 39 7.17 6.56 -6.24
CA GLY A 39 8.13 7.07 -5.25
C GLY A 39 8.88 8.31 -5.75
N PHE A 40 9.39 8.27 -6.99
CA PHE A 40 10.01 9.43 -7.63
C PHE A 40 9.08 10.66 -7.68
N HIS A 41 7.82 10.47 -8.08
CA HIS A 41 6.85 11.57 -8.13
C HIS A 41 6.45 12.10 -6.75
N LEU A 42 6.33 11.23 -5.75
CA LEU A 42 6.05 11.64 -4.37
C LEU A 42 7.15 12.56 -3.84
N GLN A 43 8.42 12.17 -3.98
CA GLN A 43 9.56 12.99 -3.52
C GLN A 43 9.63 14.33 -4.26
N ASN A 44 9.45 14.33 -5.58
CA ASN A 44 9.48 15.57 -6.38
C ASN A 44 8.30 16.52 -6.09
N LEU A 45 7.19 16.02 -5.56
CA LEU A 45 6.08 16.83 -5.07
C LEU A 45 6.30 17.33 -3.62
N GLY A 46 7.41 16.98 -2.99
CA GLY A 46 7.75 17.42 -1.63
C GLY A 46 7.06 16.62 -0.52
N PHE A 47 6.47 15.47 -0.82
CA PHE A 47 6.08 14.51 0.21
C PHE A 47 7.33 13.99 0.94
N TRP A 48 7.22 13.75 2.23
CA TRP A 48 8.31 13.19 3.02
C TRP A 48 8.06 11.71 3.30
N ILE A 49 8.88 10.83 2.72
CA ILE A 49 8.78 9.38 2.94
C ILE A 49 9.14 9.07 4.40
N LEU A 50 8.21 8.41 5.10
CA LEU A 50 8.39 7.94 6.47
C LEU A 50 8.91 6.50 6.47
N ASN A 51 8.24 5.62 5.71
CA ASN A 51 8.65 4.23 5.53
C ASN A 51 8.23 3.72 4.15
N ASP A 52 9.07 2.87 3.57
CA ASP A 52 8.61 1.83 2.67
C ASP A 52 8.25 0.58 3.49
N ILE A 53 7.16 -0.08 3.09
CA ILE A 53 6.61 -1.24 3.78
C ILE A 53 6.40 -2.34 2.75
N ILE A 54 6.90 -3.53 3.05
CA ILE A 54 6.76 -4.70 2.21
C ILE A 54 5.56 -5.51 2.70
N TRP A 55 4.52 -5.58 1.88
CA TRP A 55 3.48 -6.59 2.06
C TRP A 55 3.97 -7.90 1.45
N HIS A 56 4.45 -8.81 2.30
CA HIS A 56 4.78 -10.17 1.95
C HIS A 56 3.51 -11.04 1.93
N LYS A 57 3.20 -11.59 0.75
CA LYS A 57 2.05 -12.45 0.52
C LYS A 57 2.39 -13.84 1.05
N SER A 58 1.70 -14.31 2.09
CA SER A 58 1.96 -15.64 2.66
C SER A 58 1.54 -16.81 1.75
N ASN A 59 0.66 -16.54 0.78
CA ASN A 59 0.13 -17.51 -0.19
C ASN A 59 0.15 -16.92 -1.61
N PRO A 60 1.34 -16.60 -2.16
CA PRO A 60 1.43 -15.97 -3.47
C PRO A 60 1.07 -16.99 -4.56
N VAL A 61 0.49 -16.50 -5.65
CA VAL A 61 0.23 -17.36 -6.83
C VAL A 61 1.58 -17.75 -7.45
N PRO A 62 1.88 -19.04 -7.63
CA PRO A 62 3.15 -19.48 -8.20
C PRO A 62 3.41 -18.94 -9.61
N ASN A 63 4.69 -18.79 -9.96
CA ASN A 63 5.09 -18.47 -11.33
C ASN A 63 5.25 -19.76 -12.14
N PHE A 64 4.21 -20.14 -12.88
CA PHE A 64 4.19 -21.38 -13.66
C PHE A 64 5.10 -21.38 -14.89
N ALA A 65 5.48 -20.21 -15.40
CA ALA A 65 6.32 -20.12 -16.59
C ALA A 65 7.80 -20.42 -16.31
N GLY A 66 8.24 -20.40 -15.04
CA GLY A 66 9.62 -20.72 -14.64
C GLY A 66 10.68 -19.73 -15.11
N LYS A 67 10.30 -18.59 -15.73
CA LYS A 67 11.24 -17.61 -16.30
C LYS A 67 11.63 -16.47 -15.36
N ARG A 68 10.91 -16.32 -14.25
CA ARG A 68 11.05 -15.20 -13.30
C ARG A 68 10.73 -15.69 -11.89
N LEU A 69 11.16 -14.91 -10.88
CA LEU A 69 10.78 -15.15 -9.49
C LEU A 69 9.25 -15.12 -9.29
N CYS A 70 8.79 -15.74 -8.22
CA CYS A 70 7.40 -15.63 -7.78
C CYS A 70 7.14 -14.21 -7.25
N ASN A 71 6.07 -13.56 -7.72
CA ASN A 71 5.68 -12.22 -7.27
C ASN A 71 5.02 -12.29 -5.88
N ALA A 72 5.85 -12.48 -4.86
CA ALA A 72 5.42 -12.74 -3.48
C ALA A 72 5.26 -11.49 -2.61
N HIS A 73 5.42 -10.29 -3.16
CA HIS A 73 5.20 -9.07 -2.39
C HIS A 73 4.65 -7.91 -3.22
N GLU A 74 4.17 -6.88 -2.54
CA GLU A 74 3.94 -5.52 -3.03
C GLU A 74 4.56 -4.54 -2.04
N THR A 75 4.85 -3.32 -2.50
CA THR A 75 5.46 -2.26 -1.69
C THR A 75 4.45 -1.15 -1.46
N LEU A 76 4.33 -0.74 -0.20
CA LEU A 76 3.62 0.45 0.22
C LEU A 76 4.65 1.54 0.51
N ILE A 77 4.37 2.77 0.11
CA ILE A 77 5.14 3.95 0.49
C ILE A 77 4.22 4.81 1.36
N TRP A 78 4.60 5.02 2.60
CA TRP A 78 3.94 5.92 3.53
C TRP A 78 4.67 7.25 3.60
N CYS A 79 3.96 8.33 3.31
CA CYS A 79 4.51 9.68 3.28
C CYS A 79 3.73 10.65 4.15
N ALA A 80 4.44 11.53 4.83
CA ALA A 80 3.88 12.77 5.35
C ALA A 80 3.67 13.80 4.22
N LYS A 81 2.68 14.71 4.36
CA LYS A 81 2.42 15.77 3.37
C LYS A 81 3.67 16.60 3.06
N HIS A 82 4.43 16.97 4.10
CA HIS A 82 5.70 17.69 4.04
C HIS A 82 6.68 17.18 5.12
N LYS A 83 7.96 17.56 5.03
CA LYS A 83 9.00 17.15 5.99
C LYS A 83 8.70 17.51 7.46
N ASN A 84 8.01 18.63 7.68
CA ASN A 84 7.72 19.14 9.03
C ASN A 84 6.33 18.74 9.54
N SER A 85 5.57 17.94 8.78
CA SER A 85 4.24 17.46 9.17
C SER A 85 4.32 16.58 10.41
N LYS A 86 3.48 16.86 11.42
CA LYS A 86 3.35 16.05 12.64
C LYS A 86 2.36 14.90 12.41
N VAL A 87 2.80 13.90 11.66
CA VAL A 87 1.95 12.76 11.27
C VAL A 87 1.52 11.95 12.49
N THR A 88 0.24 11.57 12.52
CA THR A 88 -0.28 10.60 13.48
C THR A 88 0.36 9.24 13.25
N PHE A 89 1.00 8.70 14.28
CA PHE A 89 1.52 7.34 14.31
C PHE A 89 1.18 6.72 15.65
N ASN A 90 0.25 5.77 15.67
CA ASN A 90 -0.31 5.19 16.90
C ASN A 90 0.62 4.13 17.50
N TYR A 91 1.88 4.49 17.76
CA TYR A 91 2.94 3.58 18.18
C TYR A 91 2.55 2.68 19.37
N LYS A 92 1.98 3.26 20.43
CA LYS A 92 1.57 2.51 21.63
C LYS A 92 0.51 1.46 21.30
N THR A 93 -0.51 1.83 20.54
CA THR A 93 -1.58 0.92 20.10
C THR A 93 -1.03 -0.16 19.19
N MET A 94 -0.21 0.20 18.20
CA MET A 94 0.41 -0.78 17.29
C MET A 94 1.30 -1.78 18.04
N LYS A 95 2.09 -1.30 19.00
CA LYS A 95 2.94 -2.15 19.84
C LYS A 95 2.11 -3.10 20.70
N TYR A 96 1.06 -2.60 21.34
CA TYR A 96 0.14 -3.42 22.13
C TYR A 96 -0.53 -4.52 21.28
N LEU A 97 -1.08 -4.15 20.11
CA LEU A 97 -1.70 -5.10 19.18
C LEU A 97 -0.71 -6.13 18.60
N ASN A 98 0.59 -5.88 18.72
CA ASN A 98 1.66 -6.76 18.27
C ASN A 98 2.40 -7.43 19.45
N ASN A 99 1.68 -7.76 20.54
CA ASN A 99 2.21 -8.46 21.70
C ASN A 99 3.40 -7.73 22.34
N ASP A 100 3.24 -6.43 22.56
CA ASP A 100 4.26 -5.51 23.08
C ASP A 100 5.56 -5.45 22.27
N LYS A 101 5.53 -5.88 21.00
CA LYS A 101 6.65 -5.77 20.07
C LYS A 101 6.41 -4.64 19.08
N GLN A 102 7.47 -3.90 18.77
CA GLN A 102 7.40 -2.89 17.72
C GLN A 102 7.05 -3.53 16.37
N GLU A 103 6.12 -2.90 15.65
CA GLU A 103 5.76 -3.31 14.29
C GLU A 103 6.96 -3.14 13.34
N LYS A 104 7.12 -4.10 12.43
CA LYS A 104 8.20 -4.09 11.44
C LYS A 104 7.70 -3.54 10.10
N SER A 105 8.61 -3.13 9.23
CA SER A 105 8.28 -2.70 7.86
C SER A 105 7.93 -3.85 6.91
N VAL A 106 8.03 -5.11 7.34
CA VAL A 106 7.65 -6.29 6.55
C VAL A 106 6.43 -6.94 7.17
N TRP A 107 5.31 -6.93 6.44
CA TRP A 107 4.03 -7.46 6.88
C TRP A 107 3.67 -8.73 6.13
N GLN A 108 3.53 -9.83 6.86
CA GLN A 108 3.11 -11.11 6.31
C GLN A 108 1.59 -11.24 6.38
N ILE A 109 0.92 -11.06 5.24
CA ILE A 109 -0.55 -11.06 5.14
C ILE A 109 -0.96 -11.87 3.90
N PRO A 110 -1.95 -12.78 3.97
CA PRO A 110 -2.41 -13.52 2.81
C PRO A 110 -3.10 -12.61 1.77
N ILE A 111 -3.16 -13.07 0.52
CA ILE A 111 -3.98 -12.43 -0.51
C ILE A 111 -5.49 -12.54 -0.17
N CYS A 112 -6.28 -11.58 -0.65
CA CYS A 112 -7.74 -11.57 -0.46
C CYS A 112 -8.39 -12.79 -1.14
N MET A 113 -8.95 -13.68 -0.33
CA MET A 113 -9.58 -14.96 -0.71
C MET A 113 -10.79 -15.28 0.18
N GLY A 114 -11.46 -16.40 -0.08
CA GLY A 114 -12.59 -16.86 0.73
C GLY A 114 -13.77 -15.89 0.67
N ASN A 115 -14.45 -15.74 1.81
CA ASN A 115 -15.63 -14.88 1.95
C ASN A 115 -15.32 -13.39 1.83
N GLU A 116 -14.09 -12.98 2.13
CA GLU A 116 -13.65 -11.59 1.94
C GLU A 116 -13.62 -11.20 0.46
N ARG A 117 -13.40 -12.17 -0.43
CA ARG A 117 -13.28 -11.93 -1.87
C ARG A 117 -14.65 -11.73 -2.49
N LEU A 118 -14.95 -10.49 -2.87
CA LEU A 118 -16.25 -10.11 -3.43
C LEU A 118 -16.51 -10.82 -4.76
N LYS A 119 -17.71 -11.40 -4.86
CA LYS A 119 -18.23 -12.07 -6.05
C LYS A 119 -19.60 -11.47 -6.42
N ASP A 120 -19.89 -11.42 -7.71
CA ASP A 120 -21.21 -11.06 -8.22
C ASP A 120 -22.21 -12.22 -8.07
N ALA A 121 -23.45 -12.00 -8.48
CA ALA A 121 -24.52 -13.00 -8.42
C ALA A 121 -24.21 -14.28 -9.22
N GLN A 122 -23.31 -14.20 -10.20
CA GLN A 122 -22.86 -15.33 -11.02
C GLN A 122 -21.60 -16.00 -10.45
N GLY A 123 -21.14 -15.58 -9.26
CA GLY A 123 -19.97 -16.13 -8.59
C GLY A 123 -18.62 -15.64 -9.13
N LYS A 124 -18.62 -14.67 -10.05
CA LYS A 124 -17.39 -14.11 -10.65
C LYS A 124 -16.82 -13.00 -9.78
N LYS A 125 -15.48 -12.92 -9.73
CA LYS A 125 -14.76 -11.91 -8.95
C LYS A 125 -15.13 -10.50 -9.44
N VAL A 126 -15.60 -9.65 -8.53
CA VAL A 126 -16.00 -8.27 -8.84
C VAL A 126 -14.79 -7.40 -9.20
N HIS A 127 -13.66 -7.61 -8.52
CA HIS A 127 -12.45 -6.83 -8.75
C HIS A 127 -11.20 -7.73 -8.83
N SER A 128 -10.37 -7.52 -9.85
CA SER A 128 -9.19 -8.33 -10.11
C SER A 128 -8.10 -8.13 -9.04
N THR A 129 -7.95 -6.90 -8.54
CA THR A 129 -6.89 -6.52 -7.58
C THR A 129 -7.42 -6.09 -6.20
N GLN A 130 -8.55 -6.68 -5.75
CA GLN A 130 -9.03 -6.46 -4.38
C GLN A 130 -7.90 -6.75 -3.37
N LYS A 131 -7.66 -5.82 -2.45
CA LYS A 131 -6.64 -5.95 -1.40
C LYS A 131 -7.27 -6.54 -0.14
N PRO A 132 -6.49 -7.30 0.66
CA PRO A 132 -7.00 -7.87 1.90
C PRO A 132 -7.31 -6.79 2.93
N GLU A 133 -8.44 -6.88 3.64
CA GLU A 133 -8.82 -5.94 4.70
C GLU A 133 -7.78 -5.83 5.80
N ALA A 134 -7.09 -6.94 6.10
CA ALA A 134 -6.01 -6.98 7.09
C ALA A 134 -4.91 -5.95 6.78
N LEU A 135 -4.67 -5.62 5.51
CA LEU A 135 -3.72 -4.60 5.12
C LEU A 135 -4.19 -3.19 5.53
N LEU A 136 -5.49 -2.92 5.45
CA LEU A 136 -6.09 -1.65 5.88
C LEU A 136 -6.15 -1.55 7.42
N LYS A 137 -6.33 -2.68 8.11
CA LYS A 137 -6.32 -2.73 9.58
C LYS A 137 -4.94 -2.45 10.19
N LYS A 138 -3.86 -2.56 9.40
CA LYS A 138 -2.49 -2.19 9.79
C LYS A 138 -2.16 -0.69 9.64
N SER A 139 -3.14 0.15 9.27
CA SER A 139 -2.93 1.58 9.05
C SER A 139 -2.42 2.31 10.30
N PHE A 140 -1.62 3.35 10.07
CA PHE A 140 -0.77 4.08 11.02
C PHE A 140 -1.50 4.97 12.03
#